data_AF-A0A9W7BPZ0-F1
#
_entry.id   AF-A0A9W7BPZ0-F1
#
_cell.length_a   1.000
_cell.length_b   1.000
_cell.length_c   1.000
_cell.angle_alpha   90.00
_cell.angle_beta   90.00
_cell.angle_gamma   90.00
#
_symmetry.space_group_name_H-M   'P 1'
#
loop_
_entity.id
_entity.type
_entity.pdbx_description
1 polymer ?
#
loop_
_entity_poly.entity_id
_entity_poly.type
_entity_poly.pdbx_seq_one_letter_code
_entity_poly.pdbx_strand_id
1 'polypeptide(L)'
;MGEDGDDEKKAGIENELWNIYTFYTLHGNPLCPEFLKNQQFMKLAKDCQMIKKKQGVGLTSADLSVVFASETQRKKAENKTMAKRANPNLMTYSEFLNVLMVLAPKVYPKEDPDTVFQKLLLENILPLAAHRIIHKVSIADEEGVEELLTVTFKRGLEDLFDYYSDVADRRRKLLAAQEVQDTVKLKGGHGQVQVTSKQRAKELRDSKGLIGYSEFMNFCQDFKLIALSQVTTIQAGDIFLSSVGEHHGGDSSRDMSFEQFYECLLRLALTAHAGAHPEITTDLKLKALLLFMWKAVNTGDASAKAVNGRGTRSVCDASKSVKSGDLNLYGSSQFNLIMQDVWAKDGFREYLQPIEEEGEDGQTVLDRMLNTDGTRTFSFVNEGITQSFESGSPSVVSSTVSTSALGKLLQERPSIVQTLVDSLKEGY
;
A
#
# COMPACT_ATOMS: atom_id res chain seq x y z
N MET A 1 -11.75 -32.98 -7.73
CA MET A 1 -12.39 -31.67 -7.53
C MET A 1 -12.26 -31.21 -6.06
N GLY A 2 -11.10 -31.39 -5.42
CA GLY A 2 -10.92 -31.05 -3.99
C GLY A 2 -9.59 -30.35 -3.67
N GLU A 3 -8.77 -30.02 -4.66
CA GLU A 3 -7.46 -29.39 -4.43
C GLU A 3 -7.53 -27.85 -4.46
N ASP A 4 -8.52 -27.25 -5.15
CA ASP A 4 -8.59 -25.79 -5.30
C ASP A 4 -8.90 -25.04 -3.98
N GLY A 5 -9.54 -25.71 -3.01
CA GLY A 5 -9.96 -25.07 -1.75
C GLY A 5 -8.86 -24.93 -0.69
N ASP A 6 -7.74 -25.65 -0.82
CA ASP A 6 -6.66 -25.57 0.16
C ASP A 6 -5.62 -24.51 -0.20
N ASP A 7 -5.46 -24.20 -1.47
CA ASP A 7 -4.54 -23.15 -1.91
C ASP A 7 -5.07 -21.73 -1.60
N GLU A 8 -6.39 -21.51 -1.70
CA GLU A 8 -7.03 -20.25 -1.29
C GLU A 8 -6.83 -19.96 0.21
N LYS A 9 -6.94 -20.97 1.06
CA LYS A 9 -6.74 -20.83 2.51
C LYS A 9 -5.27 -20.54 2.87
N LYS A 10 -4.34 -21.20 2.18
CA LYS A 10 -2.89 -20.94 2.38
C LYS A 10 -2.54 -19.52 1.99
N ALA A 11 -3.10 -19.03 0.89
CA ALA A 11 -2.97 -17.63 0.49
C ALA A 11 -3.50 -16.69 1.58
N GLY A 12 -4.62 -17.04 2.22
CA GLY A 12 -5.16 -16.30 3.37
C GLY A 12 -4.19 -16.17 4.54
N ILE A 13 -3.57 -17.27 5.00
CA ILE A 13 -2.62 -17.24 6.12
C ILE A 13 -1.34 -16.47 5.75
N GLU A 14 -0.82 -16.68 4.53
CA GLU A 14 0.38 -15.96 4.07
C GLU A 14 0.12 -14.45 3.99
N ASN A 15 -1.06 -14.05 3.52
CA ASN A 15 -1.45 -12.65 3.44
C ASN A 15 -1.63 -12.04 4.84
N GLU A 16 -2.18 -12.80 5.80
CA GLU A 16 -2.31 -12.31 7.18
C GLU A 16 -0.94 -12.13 7.86
N LEU A 17 -0.02 -13.08 7.68
CA LEU A 17 1.36 -12.94 8.17
C LEU A 17 2.08 -11.77 7.49
N TRP A 18 1.80 -11.50 6.22
CA TRP A 18 2.30 -10.33 5.52
C TRP A 18 1.71 -9.02 6.08
N ASN A 19 0.43 -8.99 6.42
CA ASN A 19 -0.22 -7.84 7.06
C ASN A 19 0.35 -7.55 8.46
N ILE A 20 0.61 -8.58 9.25
CA ILE A 20 1.33 -8.48 10.51
C ILE A 20 2.75 -7.93 10.27
N TYR A 21 3.51 -8.57 9.39
CA TYR A 21 4.88 -8.15 9.08
C TYR A 21 4.94 -6.67 8.68
N THR A 22 4.12 -6.28 7.70
CA THR A 22 4.11 -4.91 7.17
C THR A 22 3.55 -3.88 8.16
N PHE A 23 2.68 -4.28 9.09
CA PHE A 23 2.30 -3.42 10.21
C PHE A 23 3.54 -2.95 10.99
N TYR A 24 4.38 -3.89 11.42
CA TYR A 24 5.56 -3.57 12.22
C TYR A 24 6.66 -2.88 11.40
N THR A 25 6.80 -3.17 10.10
CA THR A 25 7.78 -2.44 9.26
C THR A 25 7.37 -0.99 9.05
N LEU A 26 6.09 -0.69 8.77
CA LEU A 26 5.59 0.68 8.63
C LEU A 26 5.80 1.50 9.90
N HIS A 27 5.56 0.91 11.08
CA HIS A 27 5.77 1.60 12.36
C HIS A 27 7.26 1.77 12.74
N GLY A 28 8.17 1.05 12.08
CA GLY A 28 9.62 1.21 12.28
C GLY A 28 10.31 2.12 11.27
N ASN A 29 9.92 2.01 10.00
CA ASN A 29 10.41 2.84 8.92
C ASN A 29 9.37 2.87 7.78
N PRO A 30 8.45 3.85 7.77
CA PRO A 30 7.42 3.91 6.75
C PRO A 30 7.96 4.28 5.36
N LEU A 31 9.25 4.62 5.21
CA LEU A 31 9.85 4.80 3.88
C LEU A 31 10.38 3.48 3.28
N CYS A 32 10.36 2.38 4.04
CA CYS A 32 10.96 1.12 3.64
C CYS A 32 10.22 -0.08 4.28
N PRO A 33 8.97 -0.35 3.87
CA PRO A 33 8.12 -1.37 4.49
C PRO A 33 8.56 -2.80 4.20
N GLU A 34 9.50 -3.00 3.27
CA GLU A 34 10.04 -4.32 2.93
C GLU A 34 10.95 -4.88 4.04
N PHE A 35 11.33 -4.06 5.02
CA PHE A 35 12.38 -4.38 5.97
C PHE A 35 11.98 -4.17 7.43
N LEU A 36 12.03 -5.24 8.22
CA LEU A 36 11.79 -5.21 9.65
C LEU A 36 13.07 -4.91 10.43
N LYS A 37 13.01 -3.89 11.30
CA LYS A 37 14.09 -3.54 12.24
C LYS A 37 14.02 -4.42 13.47
N ASN A 38 15.18 -4.71 14.08
CA ASN A 38 15.25 -5.47 15.33
C ASN A 38 14.33 -4.90 16.43
N GLN A 39 14.30 -3.58 16.63
CA GLN A 39 13.42 -2.95 17.63
C GLN A 39 11.94 -3.28 17.42
N GLN A 40 11.47 -3.34 16.17
CA GLN A 40 10.07 -3.66 15.86
C GLN A 40 9.81 -5.16 15.95
N PHE A 41 10.77 -6.00 15.57
CA PHE A 41 10.70 -7.44 15.81
C PHE A 41 10.61 -7.76 17.33
N MET A 42 11.38 -7.05 18.15
CA MET A 42 11.32 -7.15 19.61
C MET A 42 9.99 -6.68 20.18
N LYS A 43 9.36 -5.69 19.55
CA LYS A 43 8.01 -5.22 19.90
C LYS A 43 6.99 -6.30 19.57
N LEU A 44 6.97 -6.82 18.35
CA LEU A 44 6.14 -7.96 17.94
C LEU A 44 6.26 -9.13 18.92
N ALA A 45 7.48 -9.56 19.25
CA ALA A 45 7.69 -10.69 20.15
C ALA A 45 7.15 -10.45 21.59
N LYS A 46 7.08 -9.18 22.03
CA LYS A 46 6.44 -8.80 23.31
C LYS A 46 4.93 -8.80 23.20
N ASP A 47 4.39 -8.19 22.13
CA ASP A 47 2.96 -8.10 21.87
C ASP A 47 2.36 -9.52 21.76
N CYS A 48 3.08 -10.44 21.10
CA CYS A 48 2.72 -11.85 20.97
C CYS A 48 3.11 -12.73 22.17
N GLN A 49 3.57 -12.14 23.29
CA GLN A 49 3.92 -12.85 24.53
C GLN A 49 4.95 -13.99 24.37
N MET A 50 5.83 -13.91 23.37
CA MET A 50 6.89 -14.91 23.17
C MET A 50 7.96 -14.85 24.28
N ILE A 51 8.10 -13.69 24.93
CA ILE A 51 9.04 -13.46 26.03
C ILE A 51 8.37 -13.77 27.37
N LYS A 52 8.78 -14.86 28.02
CA LYS A 52 8.25 -15.25 29.35
C LYS A 52 8.94 -14.45 30.46
N LYS A 53 8.15 -13.90 31.39
CA LYS A 53 8.65 -13.12 32.54
C LYS A 53 9.13 -14.00 33.73
N LYS A 54 8.85 -15.31 33.73
CA LYS A 54 9.21 -16.19 34.85
C LYS A 54 10.72 -16.50 34.83
N GLN A 55 11.37 -16.29 35.97
CA GLN A 55 12.81 -16.41 36.14
C GLN A 55 13.31 -17.81 35.72
N GLY A 56 14.21 -17.83 34.73
CA GLY A 56 15.07 -18.97 34.42
C GLY A 56 14.59 -19.95 33.34
N VAL A 57 13.34 -19.89 32.87
CA VAL A 57 12.83 -20.81 31.84
C VAL A 57 11.98 -20.04 30.82
N GLY A 58 12.58 -19.72 29.67
CA GLY A 58 11.89 -19.08 28.55
C GLY A 58 12.82 -18.28 27.65
N LEU A 59 12.25 -17.81 26.53
CA LEU A 59 12.95 -16.98 25.57
C LEU A 59 13.23 -15.59 26.17
N THR A 60 14.50 -15.18 26.20
CA THR A 60 14.91 -13.86 26.66
C THR A 60 14.98 -12.86 25.51
N SER A 61 15.06 -11.57 25.85
CA SER A 61 15.29 -10.53 24.84
C SER A 61 16.65 -10.66 24.13
N ALA A 62 17.65 -11.21 24.82
CA ALA A 62 18.96 -11.48 24.23
C ALA A 62 18.87 -12.61 23.20
N ASP A 63 18.13 -13.68 23.50
CA ASP A 63 17.93 -14.79 22.57
C ASP A 63 17.28 -14.34 21.26
N LEU A 64 16.25 -13.49 21.36
CA LEU A 64 15.59 -12.89 20.19
C LEU A 64 16.57 -12.07 19.35
N SER A 65 17.37 -11.23 19.99
CA SER A 65 18.35 -10.39 19.29
C SER A 65 19.44 -11.23 18.60
N VAL A 66 19.88 -12.31 19.25
CA VAL A 66 20.86 -13.25 18.66
C VAL A 66 20.27 -13.96 17.45
N VAL A 67 19.03 -14.47 17.54
CA VAL A 67 18.37 -15.14 16.41
C VAL A 67 18.09 -14.17 15.25
N PHE A 68 17.66 -12.95 15.55
CA PHE A 68 17.49 -11.89 14.55
C PHE A 68 18.82 -11.62 13.83
N ALA A 69 19.91 -11.43 14.58
CA ALA A 69 21.23 -11.16 14.02
C ALA A 69 21.76 -12.36 13.23
N SER A 70 21.56 -13.59 13.70
CA SER A 70 22.03 -14.77 12.99
C SER A 70 21.34 -14.93 11.63
N GLU A 71 20.02 -14.74 11.57
CA GLU A 71 19.26 -14.89 10.33
C GLU A 71 19.54 -13.77 9.32
N THR A 72 19.61 -12.52 9.77
CA THR A 72 19.96 -11.37 8.90
C THR A 72 21.39 -11.46 8.35
N GLN A 73 22.32 -12.10 9.08
CA GLN A 73 23.69 -12.32 8.62
C GLN A 73 23.89 -13.65 7.86
N ARG A 74 22.99 -14.63 7.98
CA ARG A 74 23.14 -15.97 7.35
C ARG A 74 23.31 -15.89 5.84
N LYS A 75 22.45 -15.12 5.15
CA LYS A 75 22.53 -14.94 3.69
C LYS A 75 23.82 -14.24 3.23
N LYS A 76 24.48 -13.47 4.09
CA LYS A 76 25.79 -12.86 3.79
C LYS A 76 26.90 -13.90 3.67
N ALA A 77 26.84 -14.94 4.49
CA ALA A 77 27.84 -16.01 4.50
C ALA A 77 27.65 -16.95 3.31
N GLU A 78 26.41 -17.28 2.96
CA GLU A 78 26.07 -18.21 1.87
C GLU A 78 26.23 -17.57 0.49
N ASN A 79 25.88 -16.28 0.34
CA ASN A 79 26.02 -15.53 -0.91
C ASN A 79 27.00 -14.37 -0.74
N LYS A 80 28.29 -14.62 -1.00
CA LYS A 80 29.33 -13.56 -1.06
C LYS A 80 28.98 -12.43 -2.03
N THR A 81 28.13 -12.68 -3.02
CA THR A 81 27.58 -11.68 -3.96
C THR A 81 26.44 -10.85 -3.38
N MET A 82 25.64 -11.37 -2.44
CA MET A 82 24.60 -10.63 -1.71
C MET A 82 25.12 -9.91 -0.46
N ALA A 83 26.42 -10.04 -0.16
CA ALA A 83 27.03 -9.47 1.05
C ALA A 83 27.01 -7.92 1.12
N LYS A 84 26.52 -7.25 0.07
CA LYS A 84 26.27 -5.80 0.01
C LYS A 84 24.78 -5.45 -0.04
N ARG A 85 23.92 -6.13 0.72
CA ARG A 85 22.64 -5.50 1.06
C ARG A 85 22.94 -4.13 1.65
N ALA A 86 22.26 -3.09 1.15
CA ALA A 86 22.47 -1.71 1.60
C ALA A 86 22.34 -1.58 3.13
N ASN A 87 21.55 -2.47 3.74
CA ASN A 87 21.33 -2.53 5.19
C ASN A 87 21.34 -3.98 5.70
N PRO A 88 22.48 -4.51 6.18
CA PRO A 88 22.58 -5.89 6.66
C PRO A 88 21.88 -6.13 8.02
N ASN A 89 21.38 -5.09 8.66
CA ASN A 89 20.70 -5.15 9.96
C ASN A 89 19.17 -5.13 9.83
N LEU A 90 18.67 -5.33 8.61
CA LEU A 90 17.26 -5.31 8.28
C LEU A 90 16.83 -6.70 7.80
N MET A 91 15.72 -7.17 8.36
CA MET A 91 15.15 -8.48 8.10
C MET A 91 14.12 -8.37 6.99
N THR A 92 14.19 -9.25 6.00
CA THR A 92 13.13 -9.40 4.97
C THR A 92 12.00 -10.30 5.46
N TYR A 93 10.90 -10.39 4.70
CA TYR A 93 9.78 -11.26 5.07
C TYR A 93 10.15 -12.75 5.15
N SER A 94 10.94 -13.27 4.21
CA SER A 94 11.42 -14.66 4.30
C SER A 94 12.31 -14.90 5.52
N GLU A 95 13.13 -13.94 5.90
CA GLU A 95 13.95 -14.01 7.12
C GLU A 95 13.10 -13.94 8.39
N PHE A 96 12.04 -13.14 8.36
CA PHE A 96 11.06 -13.07 9.44
C PHE A 96 10.40 -14.44 9.68
N LEU A 97 9.90 -15.11 8.62
CA LEU A 97 9.32 -16.45 8.75
C LEU A 97 10.34 -17.47 9.26
N ASN A 98 11.57 -17.44 8.76
CA ASN A 98 12.65 -18.32 9.23
C ASN A 98 12.97 -18.09 10.72
N VAL A 99 13.00 -16.83 11.17
CA VAL A 99 13.20 -16.52 12.58
C VAL A 99 12.07 -17.09 13.44
N LEU A 100 10.81 -16.96 13.02
CA LEU A 100 9.68 -17.55 13.75
C LEU A 100 9.83 -19.08 13.87
N MET A 101 10.25 -19.76 12.80
CA MET A 101 10.52 -21.19 12.84
C MET A 101 11.63 -21.57 13.82
N VAL A 102 12.73 -20.81 13.84
CA VAL A 102 13.86 -21.04 14.78
C VAL A 102 13.44 -20.79 16.23
N LEU A 103 12.51 -19.87 16.46
CA LEU A 103 12.02 -19.51 17.79
C LEU A 103 10.94 -20.46 18.32
N ALA A 104 10.15 -21.07 17.45
CA ALA A 104 9.02 -21.92 17.86
C ALA A 104 9.40 -23.04 18.85
N PRO A 105 10.46 -23.86 18.62
CA PRO A 105 10.89 -24.86 19.59
C PRO A 105 11.38 -24.27 20.93
N LYS A 106 11.86 -23.02 20.94
CA LYS A 106 12.29 -22.34 22.16
C LYS A 106 11.12 -21.80 22.98
N VAL A 107 10.04 -21.39 22.31
CA VAL A 107 8.80 -20.95 22.97
C VAL A 107 8.05 -22.16 23.54
N TYR A 108 8.05 -23.27 22.80
CA TYR A 108 7.35 -24.52 23.09
C TYR A 108 8.28 -25.75 23.18
N PRO A 109 9.18 -25.82 24.19
CA PRO A 109 10.23 -26.85 24.25
C PRO A 109 9.74 -28.28 24.54
N LYS A 110 8.46 -28.46 24.89
CA LYS A 110 7.87 -29.78 25.23
C LYS A 110 6.99 -30.35 24.13
N GLU A 111 6.77 -29.59 23.07
CA GLU A 111 5.87 -29.95 21.98
C GLU A 111 6.66 -30.62 20.86
N ASP A 112 5.93 -31.30 19.98
CA ASP A 112 6.53 -32.01 18.85
C ASP A 112 7.12 -31.02 17.82
N PRO A 113 8.38 -31.22 17.35
CA PRO A 113 9.04 -30.32 16.41
C PRO A 113 8.26 -30.06 15.11
N ASP A 114 7.33 -30.94 14.74
CA ASP A 114 6.55 -30.76 13.52
C ASP A 114 5.33 -29.86 13.73
N THR A 115 4.88 -29.69 14.98
CA THR A 115 3.69 -28.88 15.32
C THR A 115 4.02 -27.57 16.04
N VAL A 116 5.24 -27.41 16.58
CA VAL A 116 5.64 -26.20 17.34
C VAL A 116 5.47 -24.90 16.55
N PHE A 117 5.77 -24.90 15.25
CA PHE A 117 5.65 -23.69 14.44
C PHE A 117 4.19 -23.30 14.25
N GLN A 118 3.34 -24.26 13.94
CA GLN A 118 1.91 -24.08 13.87
C GLN A 118 1.33 -23.57 15.20
N LYS A 119 1.75 -24.17 16.31
CA LYS A 119 1.31 -23.77 17.64
C LYS A 119 1.69 -22.32 17.94
N LEU A 120 2.93 -21.92 17.59
CA LEU A 120 3.37 -20.53 17.71
C LEU A 120 2.49 -19.57 16.88
N LEU A 121 2.13 -19.95 15.65
CA LEU A 121 1.27 -19.11 14.82
C LEU A 121 -0.14 -18.96 15.41
N LEU A 122 -0.76 -20.08 15.80
CA LEU A 122 -2.14 -20.12 16.28
C LEU A 122 -2.33 -19.53 17.68
N GLU A 123 -1.40 -19.75 18.61
CA GLU A 123 -1.55 -19.33 20.00
C GLU A 123 -0.92 -17.96 20.28
N ASN A 124 0.07 -17.53 19.50
CA ASN A 124 0.79 -16.27 19.73
C ASN A 124 0.65 -15.27 18.60
N ILE A 125 1.06 -15.62 17.38
CA ILE A 125 1.25 -14.60 16.33
C ILE A 125 -0.09 -14.11 15.78
N LEU A 126 -0.92 -14.99 15.23
CA LEU A 126 -2.18 -14.60 14.59
C LEU A 126 -3.17 -13.90 15.53
N PRO A 127 -3.42 -14.39 16.77
CA PRO A 127 -4.41 -13.75 17.64
C PRO A 127 -3.90 -12.51 18.39
N LEU A 128 -2.59 -12.39 18.65
CA LEU A 128 -2.06 -11.32 19.52
C LEU A 128 -1.27 -10.25 18.77
N ALA A 129 -0.79 -10.52 17.56
CA ALA A 129 -0.06 -9.51 16.80
C ALA A 129 -1.00 -8.41 16.31
N ALA A 130 -0.57 -7.16 16.46
CA ALA A 130 -1.15 -6.09 15.69
C ALA A 130 -0.92 -6.31 14.19
N HIS A 131 -1.95 -6.04 13.39
CA HIS A 131 -1.96 -6.23 11.94
C HIS A 131 -2.57 -5.02 11.24
N ARG A 132 -2.36 -4.92 9.93
CA ARG A 132 -2.99 -3.91 9.08
C ARG A 132 -4.43 -4.32 8.78
N ILE A 133 -5.34 -3.36 8.84
CA ILE A 133 -6.74 -3.55 8.49
C ILE A 133 -6.94 -3.04 7.06
N ILE A 134 -7.13 -3.96 6.12
CA ILE A 134 -7.34 -3.60 4.71
C ILE A 134 -8.83 -3.31 4.52
N HIS A 135 -9.19 -2.03 4.45
CA HIS A 135 -10.53 -1.63 4.02
C HIS A 135 -10.65 -1.87 2.52
N LYS A 136 -11.64 -2.64 2.06
CA LYS A 136 -11.92 -2.78 0.62
C LYS A 136 -12.56 -1.48 0.14
N VAL A 137 -12.01 -0.90 -0.92
CA VAL A 137 -12.55 0.29 -1.58
C VAL A 137 -12.68 -0.06 -3.05
N SER A 138 -13.86 0.07 -3.61
CA SER A 138 -14.16 -0.18 -5.02
C SER A 138 -14.52 1.14 -5.67
N ILE A 139 -13.86 1.46 -6.78
CA ILE A 139 -14.15 2.69 -7.55
C ILE A 139 -15.56 2.62 -8.15
N ALA A 140 -16.03 1.42 -8.50
CA ALA A 140 -17.34 1.21 -9.11
C ALA A 140 -18.50 1.39 -8.11
N ASP A 141 -18.21 1.32 -6.81
CA ASP A 141 -19.23 1.40 -5.76
C ASP A 141 -19.52 2.86 -5.35
N GLU A 142 -18.65 3.80 -5.74
CA GLU A 142 -18.72 5.20 -5.32
C GLU A 142 -19.27 6.08 -6.44
N GLU A 143 -20.44 6.69 -6.21
CA GLU A 143 -21.13 7.53 -7.20
C GLU A 143 -20.26 8.69 -7.69
N GLY A 144 -20.18 8.85 -9.02
CA GLY A 144 -19.41 9.91 -9.68
C GLY A 144 -17.88 9.76 -9.67
N VAL A 145 -17.32 8.87 -8.83
CA VAL A 145 -15.87 8.67 -8.72
C VAL A 145 -15.30 7.99 -9.97
N GLU A 146 -15.98 6.97 -10.50
CA GLU A 146 -15.56 6.27 -11.71
C GLU A 146 -15.49 7.23 -12.91
N GLU A 147 -16.54 8.02 -13.15
CA GLU A 147 -16.57 9.00 -14.23
C GLU A 147 -15.47 10.07 -14.05
N LEU A 148 -15.28 10.55 -12.83
CA LEU A 148 -14.26 11.55 -12.54
C LEU A 148 -12.84 11.03 -12.86
N LEU A 149 -12.48 9.83 -12.40
CA LEU A 149 -11.13 9.27 -12.59
C LEU A 149 -10.92 8.72 -14.00
N THR A 150 -11.87 7.92 -14.50
CA THR A 150 -11.68 7.14 -15.73
C THR A 150 -12.07 7.89 -17.01
N VAL A 151 -12.88 8.94 -16.90
CA VAL A 151 -13.29 9.77 -18.05
C VAL A 151 -12.64 11.15 -17.98
N THR A 152 -12.86 11.88 -16.89
CA THR A 152 -12.44 13.29 -16.80
C THR A 152 -10.93 13.43 -16.62
N PHE A 153 -10.35 12.77 -15.62
CA PHE A 153 -8.94 12.92 -15.26
C PHE A 153 -8.00 11.88 -15.88
N LYS A 154 -8.53 10.87 -16.58
CA LYS A 154 -7.77 9.71 -17.03
C LYS A 154 -6.45 10.06 -17.70
N ARG A 155 -6.49 10.88 -18.74
CA ARG A 155 -5.28 11.28 -19.49
C ARG A 155 -4.26 12.01 -18.62
N GLY A 156 -4.72 12.93 -17.77
CA GLY A 156 -3.83 13.68 -16.88
C GLY A 156 -3.18 12.80 -15.81
N LEU A 157 -3.89 11.77 -15.35
CA LEU A 157 -3.40 10.81 -14.37
C LEU A 157 -2.51 9.73 -15.03
N GLU A 158 -2.79 9.33 -16.26
CA GLU A 158 -1.91 8.46 -17.08
C GLU A 158 -0.53 9.11 -17.28
N ASP A 159 -0.49 10.38 -17.70
CA ASP A 159 0.78 11.12 -17.87
C ASP A 159 1.59 11.20 -16.56
N LEU A 160 0.89 11.38 -15.42
CA LEU A 160 1.52 11.38 -14.10
C LEU A 160 2.06 10.00 -13.73
N PHE A 161 1.26 8.94 -13.94
CA PHE A 161 1.66 7.57 -13.65
C PHE A 161 2.86 7.14 -14.50
N ASP A 162 2.80 7.41 -15.81
CA ASP A 162 3.87 7.11 -16.76
C ASP A 162 5.18 7.79 -16.38
N TYR A 163 5.12 9.04 -15.90
CA TYR A 163 6.30 9.72 -15.38
C TYR A 163 6.96 8.96 -14.22
N TYR A 164 6.20 8.53 -13.22
CA TYR A 164 6.76 7.80 -12.07
C TYR A 164 7.15 6.37 -12.43
N SER A 165 6.44 5.71 -13.36
CA SER A 165 6.80 4.38 -13.84
C SER A 165 8.12 4.41 -14.65
N ASP A 166 8.36 5.46 -15.43
CA ASP A 166 9.63 5.70 -16.12
C ASP A 166 10.79 5.99 -15.16
N VAL A 167 10.52 6.71 -14.05
CA VAL A 167 11.49 6.90 -12.97
C VAL A 167 11.83 5.55 -12.32
N ALA A 168 10.82 4.71 -12.02
CA ALA A 168 11.00 3.38 -11.45
C ALA A 168 11.84 2.49 -12.39
N ASP A 169 11.51 2.46 -13.68
CA ASP A 169 12.21 1.69 -14.71
C ASP A 169 13.70 2.10 -14.81
N ARG A 170 13.98 3.41 -14.77
CA ARG A 170 15.37 3.92 -14.77
C ARG A 170 16.13 3.51 -13.52
N ARG A 171 15.51 3.61 -12.34
CA ARG A 171 16.13 3.16 -11.08
C ARG A 171 16.41 1.65 -11.10
N ARG A 172 15.44 0.83 -11.52
CA ARG A 172 15.58 -0.64 -11.62
C ARG A 172 16.70 -1.03 -12.59
N LYS A 173 16.81 -0.38 -13.75
CA LYS A 173 17.92 -0.57 -14.71
C LYS A 173 19.29 -0.18 -14.12
N LEU A 174 19.35 0.93 -13.38
CA LEU A 174 20.59 1.38 -12.73
C LEU A 174 21.05 0.39 -11.64
N LEU A 175 20.14 -0.06 -10.77
CA LEU A 175 20.43 -1.06 -9.75
C LEU A 175 20.88 -2.39 -10.38
N ALA A 176 20.26 -2.79 -11.49
CA ALA A 176 20.66 -3.96 -12.25
C ALA A 176 22.07 -3.84 -12.85
N ALA A 177 22.40 -2.69 -13.44
CA ALA A 177 23.74 -2.42 -13.95
C ALA A 177 24.78 -2.39 -12.83
N GLN A 178 24.46 -1.79 -11.67
CA GLN A 178 25.35 -1.70 -10.53
C GLN A 178 25.68 -3.09 -9.96
N GLU A 179 24.70 -3.99 -9.85
CA GLU A 179 24.95 -5.34 -9.37
C GLU A 179 25.83 -6.15 -10.35
N VAL A 180 25.64 -5.98 -11.66
CA VAL A 180 26.54 -6.57 -12.66
C VAL A 180 27.96 -6.04 -12.48
N GLN A 181 28.15 -4.73 -12.25
CA GLN A 181 29.48 -4.19 -11.99
C GLN A 181 30.11 -4.73 -10.70
N ASP A 182 29.34 -4.86 -9.63
CA ASP A 182 29.81 -5.39 -8.35
C ASP A 182 30.22 -6.87 -8.47
N THR A 183 29.47 -7.68 -9.23
CA THR A 183 29.84 -9.07 -9.49
C THR A 183 31.11 -9.22 -10.33
N VAL A 184 31.32 -8.33 -11.31
CA VAL A 184 32.57 -8.29 -12.11
C VAL A 184 33.77 -7.93 -11.23
N LYS A 185 33.64 -6.93 -10.35
CA LYS A 185 34.70 -6.53 -9.42
C LYS A 185 35.11 -7.67 -8.48
N LEU A 186 34.16 -8.48 -8.01
CA LEU A 186 34.43 -9.61 -7.13
C LEU A 186 35.14 -10.79 -7.82
N LYS A 187 35.00 -10.94 -9.15
CA LYS A 187 35.56 -12.08 -9.92
C LYS A 187 36.94 -11.81 -10.56
N GLY A 188 37.62 -10.72 -10.21
CA GLY A 188 39.03 -10.53 -10.56
C GLY A 188 39.32 -10.08 -12.00
N GLY A 189 38.45 -9.29 -12.62
CA GLY A 189 38.80 -8.40 -13.75
C GLY A 189 39.06 -9.02 -15.13
N HIS A 190 39.19 -10.34 -15.26
CA HIS A 190 39.45 -11.01 -16.55
C HIS A 190 38.33 -11.92 -17.06
N GLY A 191 37.19 -11.99 -16.36
CA GLY A 191 36.03 -12.76 -16.81
C GLY A 191 35.17 -11.98 -17.79
N GLN A 192 34.75 -12.62 -18.89
CA GLN A 192 33.71 -12.13 -19.80
C GLN A 192 32.49 -11.61 -19.01
N VAL A 193 31.94 -10.47 -19.44
CA VAL A 193 30.73 -9.87 -18.86
C VAL A 193 29.61 -10.90 -18.91
N GLN A 194 29.23 -11.43 -17.74
CA GLN A 194 28.09 -12.35 -17.67
C GLN A 194 26.84 -11.59 -18.10
N VAL A 195 26.18 -12.11 -19.12
CA VAL A 195 24.84 -11.71 -19.54
C VAL A 195 23.95 -11.69 -18.30
N THR A 196 23.22 -10.59 -18.07
CA THR A 196 22.20 -10.50 -17.01
C THR A 196 21.39 -11.79 -16.98
N SER A 197 21.26 -12.42 -15.81
CA SER A 197 20.55 -13.70 -15.72
C SER A 197 19.20 -13.60 -16.42
N LYS A 198 18.81 -14.64 -17.17
CA LYS A 198 17.52 -14.66 -17.88
C LYS A 198 16.35 -14.32 -16.94
N GLN A 199 16.47 -14.73 -15.67
CA GLN A 199 15.52 -14.43 -14.61
C GLN A 199 15.43 -12.92 -14.33
N ARG A 200 16.56 -12.23 -14.13
CA ARG A 200 16.54 -10.79 -13.89
C ARG A 200 16.03 -9.99 -15.08
N ALA A 201 16.39 -10.39 -16.29
CA ALA A 201 15.84 -9.78 -17.50
C ALA A 201 14.32 -9.98 -17.60
N LYS A 202 13.80 -11.11 -17.08
CA LYS A 202 12.37 -11.34 -16.95
C LYS A 202 11.75 -10.42 -15.89
N GLU A 203 12.30 -10.36 -14.68
CA GLU A 203 11.83 -9.48 -13.59
C GLU A 203 11.78 -8.00 -14.01
N LEU A 204 12.79 -7.52 -14.76
CA LEU A 204 12.81 -6.15 -15.30
C LEU A 204 11.75 -5.90 -16.38
N ARG A 205 11.37 -6.93 -17.14
CA ARG A 205 10.28 -6.82 -18.12
C ARG A 205 8.92 -6.88 -17.44
N ASP A 206 8.76 -7.77 -16.46
CA ASP A 206 7.51 -7.98 -15.74
C ASP A 206 7.17 -6.75 -14.85
N SER A 207 8.17 -6.01 -14.39
CA SER A 207 8.00 -4.75 -13.64
C SER A 207 7.88 -3.49 -14.54
N LYS A 208 8.00 -3.62 -15.86
CA LYS A 208 8.02 -2.46 -16.77
C LYS A 208 6.68 -1.74 -16.73
N GLY A 209 6.71 -0.41 -16.56
CA GLY A 209 5.49 0.40 -16.51
C GLY A 209 4.72 0.25 -15.20
N LEU A 210 5.33 -0.27 -14.14
CA LEU A 210 4.76 -0.32 -12.79
C LEU A 210 5.50 0.63 -11.84
N ILE A 211 4.77 1.15 -10.86
CA ILE A 211 5.30 2.05 -9.82
C ILE A 211 5.65 1.25 -8.58
N GLY A 212 6.92 1.27 -8.17
CA GLY A 212 7.34 0.68 -6.90
C GLY A 212 7.05 1.60 -5.71
N TYR A 213 7.15 1.05 -4.50
CA TYR A 213 6.89 1.78 -3.25
C TYR A 213 7.64 3.12 -3.15
N SER A 214 8.93 3.14 -3.49
CA SER A 214 9.74 4.35 -3.41
C SER A 214 9.26 5.46 -4.34
N GLU A 215 8.81 5.10 -5.54
CA GLU A 215 8.30 6.07 -6.51
C GLU A 215 6.93 6.61 -6.09
N PHE A 216 6.08 5.77 -5.49
CA PHE A 216 4.85 6.24 -4.87
C PHE A 216 5.13 7.21 -3.71
N MET A 217 6.11 6.93 -2.85
CA MET A 217 6.49 7.85 -1.78
C MET A 217 7.05 9.17 -2.31
N ASN A 218 7.79 9.14 -3.42
CA ASN A 218 8.23 10.35 -4.12
C ASN A 218 7.04 11.13 -4.67
N PHE A 219 6.06 10.45 -5.29
CA PHE A 219 4.80 11.06 -5.71
C PHE A 219 4.11 11.79 -4.56
N CYS A 220 3.94 11.14 -3.40
CA CYS A 220 3.34 11.77 -2.24
C CYS A 220 4.14 12.96 -1.70
N GLN A 221 5.46 12.96 -1.84
CA GLN A 221 6.32 14.08 -1.43
C GLN A 221 6.22 15.25 -2.41
N ASP A 222 6.29 14.99 -3.71
CA ASP A 222 6.25 15.99 -4.77
C ASP A 222 4.92 16.76 -4.77
N PHE A 223 3.81 16.06 -4.51
CA PHE A 223 2.49 16.66 -4.33
C PHE A 223 2.18 17.10 -2.89
N LYS A 224 3.16 17.03 -1.98
CA LYS A 224 3.06 17.45 -0.57
C LYS A 224 1.94 16.78 0.23
N LEU A 225 1.50 15.59 -0.19
CA LEU A 225 0.46 14.80 0.47
C LEU A 225 0.88 14.39 1.90
N ILE A 226 2.17 14.16 2.12
CA ILE A 226 2.73 13.77 3.43
C ILE A 226 3.14 14.99 4.28
N ALA A 227 3.46 16.13 3.66
CA ALA A 227 4.10 17.27 4.33
C ALA A 227 3.12 18.26 4.98
N LEU A 228 1.86 18.30 4.53
CA LEU A 228 0.85 19.28 4.97
C LEU A 228 -0.29 18.62 5.76
N SER A 229 0.05 17.61 6.56
CA SER A 229 -0.83 16.91 7.52
C SER A 229 -2.10 16.25 6.97
N GLN A 230 -2.27 16.15 5.64
CA GLN A 230 -3.40 15.43 5.06
C GLN A 230 -3.29 13.93 5.36
N VAL A 231 -2.11 13.36 5.12
CA VAL A 231 -1.84 11.94 5.34
C VAL A 231 -0.47 11.77 5.98
N THR A 232 -0.37 10.96 7.03
CA THR A 232 0.93 10.62 7.64
C THR A 232 1.73 9.67 6.73
N THR A 233 3.05 9.61 6.89
CA THR A 233 3.88 8.67 6.13
C THR A 233 3.46 7.21 6.34
N ILE A 234 3.00 6.87 7.56
CA ILE A 234 2.49 5.53 7.88
C ILE A 234 1.21 5.25 7.09
N GLN A 235 0.25 6.19 7.10
CA GLN A 235 -0.99 6.04 6.33
C GLN A 235 -0.73 5.96 4.83
N ALA A 236 0.18 6.77 4.27
CA ALA A 236 0.53 6.69 2.85
C ALA A 236 1.10 5.29 2.50
N GLY A 237 1.98 4.77 3.35
CA GLY A 237 2.53 3.43 3.16
C GLY A 237 1.47 2.31 3.27
N ASP A 238 0.55 2.46 4.23
CA ASP A 238 -0.57 1.55 4.40
C ASP A 238 -1.55 1.57 3.21
N ILE A 239 -1.81 2.76 2.64
CA ILE A 239 -2.63 2.92 1.44
C ILE A 239 -1.98 2.20 0.25
N PHE A 240 -0.69 2.43 0.00
CA PHE A 240 0.03 1.74 -1.07
C PHE A 240 -0.11 0.22 -0.94
N LEU A 241 0.21 -0.31 0.24
CA LEU A 241 0.21 -1.75 0.47
C LEU A 241 -1.21 -2.35 0.47
N SER A 242 -2.25 -1.52 0.65
CA SER A 242 -3.65 -1.95 0.51
C SER A 242 -4.11 -2.01 -0.94
N SER A 243 -3.52 -1.21 -1.84
CA SER A 243 -3.91 -1.14 -3.25
C SER A 243 -3.15 -2.09 -4.17
N VAL A 244 -1.91 -2.50 -3.85
CA VAL A 244 -1.11 -3.39 -4.72
C VAL A 244 -1.58 -4.86 -4.74
N GLY A 245 -2.68 -5.17 -4.05
CA GLY A 245 -3.30 -6.49 -4.00
C GLY A 245 -2.58 -7.46 -3.05
N GLU A 246 -3.03 -8.71 -3.06
CA GLU A 246 -2.51 -9.75 -2.18
C GLU A 246 -1.04 -10.08 -2.47
N HIS A 247 -0.33 -10.43 -1.40
CA HIS A 247 1.04 -10.92 -1.48
C HIS A 247 1.07 -12.37 -1.99
N HIS A 248 1.91 -12.65 -3.00
CA HIS A 248 1.99 -13.97 -3.65
C HIS A 248 3.33 -14.69 -3.39
N GLY A 249 3.93 -14.46 -2.23
CA GLY A 249 5.25 -14.97 -1.91
C GLY A 249 6.37 -14.07 -2.39
N GLY A 250 7.35 -13.80 -1.52
CA GLY A 250 8.49 -12.95 -1.83
C GLY A 250 8.90 -12.02 -0.69
N ASP A 251 10.08 -11.42 -0.84
CA ASP A 251 10.64 -10.47 0.13
C ASP A 251 10.19 -9.01 -0.13
N SER A 252 9.72 -8.71 -1.34
CA SER A 252 9.38 -7.35 -1.80
C SER A 252 7.89 -7.15 -1.95
N SER A 253 7.44 -5.92 -1.71
CA SER A 253 6.07 -5.51 -2.05
C SER A 253 5.88 -5.54 -3.56
N ARG A 254 4.66 -5.81 -4.02
CA ARG A 254 4.33 -5.74 -5.45
C ARG A 254 4.41 -4.29 -5.94
N ASP A 255 4.80 -4.14 -7.20
CA ASP A 255 4.69 -2.85 -7.88
C ASP A 255 3.23 -2.60 -8.27
N MET A 256 2.85 -1.33 -8.33
CA MET A 256 1.50 -0.83 -8.55
C MET A 256 1.20 -0.64 -10.04
N SER A 257 0.07 -1.17 -10.51
CA SER A 257 -0.49 -0.87 -11.84
C SER A 257 -1.23 0.47 -11.86
N PHE A 258 -1.65 0.91 -13.05
CA PHE A 258 -2.37 2.17 -13.18
C PHE A 258 -3.76 2.14 -12.53
N GLU A 259 -4.46 1.01 -12.62
CA GLU A 259 -5.77 0.82 -11.99
C GLU A 259 -5.66 0.89 -10.46
N GLN A 260 -4.62 0.28 -9.90
CA GLN A 260 -4.32 0.33 -8.46
C GLN A 260 -3.92 1.74 -8.03
N PHE A 261 -3.33 2.54 -8.92
CA PHE A 261 -3.01 3.94 -8.66
C PHE A 261 -4.27 4.79 -8.48
N TYR A 262 -5.34 4.55 -9.24
CA TYR A 262 -6.63 5.20 -8.99
C TYR A 262 -7.21 4.87 -7.63
N GLU A 263 -7.16 3.59 -7.26
CA GLU A 263 -7.62 3.14 -5.94
C GLU A 263 -6.82 3.82 -4.83
N CYS A 264 -5.51 3.98 -5.01
CA CYS A 264 -4.65 4.75 -4.12
C CYS A 264 -5.07 6.21 -3.98
N LEU A 265 -5.40 6.90 -5.07
CA LEU A 265 -5.87 8.29 -5.02
C LEU A 265 -7.19 8.41 -4.26
N LEU A 266 -8.11 7.49 -4.47
CA LEU A 266 -9.38 7.43 -3.74
C LEU A 266 -9.15 7.21 -2.25
N ARG A 267 -8.32 6.23 -1.88
CA ARG A 267 -7.94 5.97 -0.48
C ARG A 267 -7.24 7.15 0.17
N LEU A 268 -6.36 7.85 -0.56
CA LEU A 268 -5.72 9.08 -0.11
C LEU A 268 -6.75 10.18 0.17
N ALA A 269 -7.75 10.36 -0.71
CA ALA A 269 -8.80 11.36 -0.53
C ALA A 269 -9.67 11.05 0.69
N LEU A 270 -10.11 9.80 0.83
CA LEU A 270 -10.90 9.33 1.98
C LEU A 270 -10.14 9.48 3.29
N THR A 271 -8.83 9.18 3.30
CA THR A 271 -7.98 9.30 4.49
C THR A 271 -7.71 10.77 4.85
N ALA A 272 -7.38 11.59 3.86
CA ALA A 272 -7.10 13.02 4.05
C ALA A 272 -8.31 13.80 4.56
N HIS A 273 -9.51 13.39 4.14
CA HIS A 273 -10.76 14.06 4.44
C HIS A 273 -11.70 13.19 5.30
N ALA A 274 -11.14 12.31 6.12
CA ALA A 274 -11.89 11.45 7.03
C ALA A 274 -12.73 12.25 8.04
N GLY A 275 -12.28 13.46 8.40
CA GLY A 275 -12.99 14.39 9.29
C GLY A 275 -13.84 15.46 8.60
N ALA A 276 -14.05 15.38 7.28
CA ALA A 276 -14.92 16.32 6.56
C ALA A 276 -16.40 16.17 6.97
N HIS A 277 -17.22 17.18 6.66
CA HIS A 277 -18.66 17.14 6.96
C HIS A 277 -19.33 15.90 6.30
N PRO A 278 -20.27 15.22 6.98
CA PRO A 278 -20.89 13.99 6.45
C PRO A 278 -21.60 14.16 5.11
N GLU A 279 -22.07 15.38 4.79
CA GLU A 279 -22.71 15.69 3.50
C GLU A 279 -21.73 15.80 2.34
N ILE A 280 -20.42 15.89 2.61
CA ILE A 280 -19.41 15.91 1.57
C ILE A 280 -19.27 14.51 0.99
N THR A 281 -19.74 14.36 -0.24
CA THR A 281 -19.68 13.14 -1.03
C THR A 281 -18.24 12.74 -1.37
N THR A 282 -18.04 11.47 -1.71
CA THR A 282 -16.72 10.90 -2.00
C THR A 282 -16.05 11.56 -3.21
N ASP A 283 -16.83 11.89 -4.26
CA ASP A 283 -16.33 12.60 -5.44
C ASP A 283 -15.81 14.00 -5.08
N LEU A 284 -16.47 14.72 -4.17
CA LEU A 284 -16.01 16.02 -3.68
C LEU A 284 -14.73 15.92 -2.85
N LYS A 285 -14.59 14.89 -2.01
CA LYS A 285 -13.33 14.60 -1.30
C LYS A 285 -12.21 14.34 -2.29
N LEU A 286 -12.48 13.60 -3.36
CA LEU A 286 -11.50 13.34 -4.41
C LEU A 286 -11.13 14.60 -5.20
N LYS A 287 -12.11 15.42 -5.61
CA LYS A 287 -11.86 16.73 -6.22
C LYS A 287 -11.04 17.65 -5.30
N ALA A 288 -11.29 17.63 -3.99
CA ALA A 288 -10.51 18.37 -3.00
C ALA A 288 -9.04 17.93 -2.99
N LEU A 289 -8.78 16.61 -3.00
CA LEU A 289 -7.43 16.06 -3.09
C LEU A 289 -6.74 16.47 -4.40
N LEU A 290 -7.41 16.35 -5.55
CA LEU A 290 -6.84 16.71 -6.85
C LEU A 290 -6.56 18.22 -6.93
N LEU A 291 -7.46 19.07 -6.41
CA LEU A 291 -7.23 20.50 -6.30
C LEU A 291 -6.02 20.82 -5.40
N PHE A 292 -5.86 20.10 -4.29
CA PHE A 292 -4.70 20.24 -3.41
C PHE A 292 -3.41 19.87 -4.14
N MET A 293 -3.38 18.75 -4.86
CA MET A 293 -2.25 18.32 -5.69
C MET A 293 -1.87 19.39 -6.72
N TRP A 294 -2.87 19.93 -7.41
CA TRP A 294 -2.69 21.04 -8.36
C TRP A 294 -2.08 22.28 -7.70
N LYS A 295 -2.60 22.71 -6.54
CA LYS A 295 -2.05 23.84 -5.79
C LYS A 295 -0.59 23.59 -5.38
N ALA A 296 -0.25 22.36 -4.98
CA ALA A 296 1.09 22.00 -4.53
C ALA A 296 2.15 22.20 -5.62
N VAL A 297 1.86 21.79 -6.85
CA VAL A 297 2.79 21.86 -8.00
C VAL A 297 2.82 23.22 -8.70
N ASN A 298 1.77 24.03 -8.55
CA ASN A 298 1.67 25.38 -9.11
C ASN A 298 2.10 26.50 -8.14
N THR A 299 2.82 26.16 -7.07
CA THR A 299 3.42 27.18 -6.19
C THR A 299 4.52 27.97 -6.90
N GLY A 300 4.64 29.27 -6.60
CA GLY A 300 5.64 30.16 -7.24
C GLY A 300 7.07 29.63 -7.13
N ASP A 301 7.42 28.99 -6.01
CA ASP A 301 8.73 28.35 -5.80
C ASP A 301 8.97 27.16 -6.72
N ALA A 302 7.94 26.34 -6.99
CA ALA A 302 8.06 25.18 -7.87
C ALA A 302 8.27 25.63 -9.32
N SER A 303 7.51 26.63 -9.76
CA SER A 303 7.66 27.26 -11.07
C SER A 303 9.04 27.91 -11.23
N ALA A 304 9.53 28.64 -10.21
CA ALA A 304 10.87 29.24 -10.25
C ALA A 304 11.98 28.18 -10.32
N LYS A 305 11.87 27.08 -9.58
CA LYS A 305 12.82 25.95 -9.66
C LYS A 305 12.81 25.28 -11.03
N ALA A 306 11.65 25.14 -11.66
CA ALA A 306 11.51 24.55 -12.99
C ALA A 306 12.23 25.41 -14.06
N VAL A 307 12.08 26.73 -13.99
CA VAL A 307 12.74 27.66 -14.91
C VAL A 307 14.25 27.74 -14.68
N ASN A 308 14.68 27.87 -13.42
CA ASN A 308 16.09 28.05 -13.07
C ASN A 308 16.92 26.75 -13.16
N GLY A 309 16.28 25.58 -13.14
CA GLY A 309 16.94 24.27 -13.13
C GLY A 309 17.61 23.84 -14.44
N ARG A 310 17.33 24.53 -15.57
CA ARG A 310 17.79 24.12 -16.91
C ARG A 310 19.28 24.37 -17.20
N GLY A 311 19.97 25.20 -16.42
CA GLY A 311 21.28 25.75 -16.83
C GLY A 311 22.54 24.97 -16.44
N THR A 312 22.50 24.00 -15.51
CA THR A 312 23.74 23.54 -14.84
C THR A 312 23.87 22.05 -14.54
N ARG A 313 23.02 21.16 -15.09
CA ARG A 313 23.08 19.74 -14.70
C ARG A 313 23.63 18.81 -15.76
N SER A 314 24.71 18.15 -15.37
CA SER A 314 25.30 16.99 -16.02
C SER A 314 24.28 15.84 -16.06
N VAL A 315 24.00 15.37 -17.28
CA VAL A 315 23.02 14.33 -17.64
C VAL A 315 23.30 12.97 -16.99
N CYS A 316 24.46 12.78 -16.37
CA CYS A 316 24.93 11.47 -15.90
C CYS A 316 24.65 11.13 -14.41
N ASP A 317 24.08 12.01 -13.60
CA ASP A 317 23.68 11.65 -12.22
C ASP A 317 22.16 11.44 -12.11
N ALA A 318 21.67 10.39 -12.77
CA ALA A 318 20.26 9.97 -12.77
C ALA A 318 19.69 9.70 -11.36
N SER A 319 20.56 9.53 -10.35
CA SER A 319 20.16 9.35 -8.95
C SER A 319 19.80 10.66 -8.24
N LYS A 320 20.16 11.82 -8.79
CA LYS A 320 19.97 13.14 -8.14
C LYS A 320 19.24 14.18 -8.99
N SER A 321 18.96 13.89 -10.27
CA SER A 321 18.45 14.92 -11.20
C SER A 321 16.93 14.95 -11.40
N VAL A 322 16.15 14.03 -10.84
CA VAL A 322 14.67 14.10 -10.89
C VAL A 322 14.20 15.13 -9.87
N LYS A 323 14.38 16.43 -10.16
CA LYS A 323 13.81 17.50 -9.32
C LYS A 323 12.67 18.17 -10.08
N SER A 324 11.54 18.31 -9.40
CA SER A 324 10.28 19.07 -9.64
C SER A 324 10.00 19.77 -10.98
N GLY A 325 11.00 20.32 -11.68
CA GLY A 325 10.83 20.93 -13.00
C GLY A 325 10.43 19.94 -14.10
N ASP A 326 10.92 18.70 -14.03
CA ASP A 326 10.56 17.67 -15.00
C ASP A 326 9.12 17.19 -14.82
N LEU A 327 8.60 17.16 -13.58
CA LEU A 327 7.22 16.77 -13.29
C LEU A 327 6.23 17.71 -13.97
N ASN A 328 6.43 19.03 -13.85
CA ASN A 328 5.55 20.02 -14.48
C ASN A 328 5.60 19.99 -16.01
N LEU A 329 6.76 19.65 -16.60
CA LEU A 329 6.93 19.65 -18.05
C LEU A 329 6.42 18.37 -18.71
N TYR A 330 6.65 17.21 -18.07
CA TYR A 330 6.48 15.90 -18.70
C TYR A 330 5.35 15.07 -18.07
N GLY A 331 4.98 15.30 -16.81
CA GLY A 331 4.00 14.47 -16.10
C GLY A 331 2.66 15.19 -15.79
N SER A 332 2.69 16.44 -15.33
CA SER A 332 1.51 17.09 -14.74
C SER A 332 0.82 18.12 -15.64
N SER A 333 1.26 18.32 -16.88
CA SER A 333 0.76 19.40 -17.74
C SER A 333 -0.72 19.21 -18.10
N GLN A 334 -1.12 18.02 -18.56
CA GLN A 334 -2.52 17.70 -18.86
C GLN A 334 -3.37 17.71 -17.59
N PHE A 335 -2.87 17.12 -16.50
CA PHE A 335 -3.53 17.19 -15.19
C PHE A 335 -3.84 18.63 -14.78
N ASN A 336 -2.89 19.55 -14.96
CA ASN A 336 -3.06 20.95 -14.60
C ASN A 336 -4.15 21.66 -15.40
N LEU A 337 -4.23 21.39 -16.71
CA LEU A 337 -5.26 21.96 -17.58
C LEU A 337 -6.65 21.42 -17.23
N ILE A 338 -6.77 20.10 -17.04
CA ILE A 338 -8.04 19.44 -16.68
C ILE A 338 -8.54 19.93 -15.33
N MET A 339 -7.67 19.98 -14.31
CA MET A 339 -8.07 20.45 -12.98
C MET A 339 -8.54 21.90 -13.01
N GLN A 340 -7.87 22.77 -13.78
CA GLN A 340 -8.29 24.16 -13.91
C GLN A 340 -9.66 24.31 -14.59
N ASP A 341 -9.94 23.52 -15.64
CA ASP A 341 -11.23 23.51 -16.31
C ASP A 341 -12.35 22.99 -15.41
N VAL A 342 -12.12 21.88 -14.70
CA VAL A 342 -13.07 21.34 -13.71
C VAL A 342 -13.33 22.34 -12.59
N TRP A 343 -12.28 22.96 -12.06
CA TRP A 343 -12.44 23.94 -10.97
C TRP A 343 -13.15 25.21 -11.43
N ALA A 344 -12.90 25.67 -12.65
CA ALA A 344 -13.61 26.81 -13.25
C ALA A 344 -15.09 26.52 -13.48
N LYS A 345 -15.42 25.31 -13.98
CA LYS A 345 -16.81 24.84 -14.14
C LYS A 345 -17.55 24.77 -12.81
N ASP A 346 -16.84 24.40 -11.74
CA ASP A 346 -17.35 24.37 -10.37
C ASP A 346 -17.33 25.76 -9.68
N GLY A 347 -17.14 26.86 -10.44
CA GLY A 347 -17.19 28.23 -9.93
C GLY A 347 -16.04 28.60 -8.99
N PHE A 348 -14.89 27.91 -9.10
CA PHE A 348 -13.73 28.06 -8.22
C PHE A 348 -14.02 27.80 -6.73
N ARG A 349 -15.07 27.03 -6.42
CA ARG A 349 -15.45 26.73 -5.03
C ARG A 349 -14.42 25.87 -4.28
N GLU A 350 -14.51 25.88 -2.95
CA GLU A 350 -13.79 24.93 -2.10
C GLU A 350 -14.63 23.66 -1.90
N TYR A 351 -14.11 22.50 -2.31
CA TYR A 351 -14.86 21.25 -2.33
C TYR A 351 -15.19 20.65 -0.96
N LEU A 352 -14.53 21.11 0.11
CA LEU A 352 -14.77 20.64 1.48
C LEU A 352 -15.75 21.51 2.26
N GLN A 353 -16.21 22.62 1.67
CA GLN A 353 -17.26 23.43 2.25
C GLN A 353 -18.61 22.84 1.82
N PRO A 354 -19.55 22.61 2.75
CA PRO A 354 -20.92 22.29 2.37
C PRO A 354 -21.44 23.35 1.40
N ILE A 355 -22.23 22.93 0.43
CA ILE A 355 -22.93 23.88 -0.43
C ILE A 355 -23.92 24.57 0.51
N GLU A 356 -23.65 25.83 0.85
CA GLU A 356 -24.68 26.66 1.48
C GLU A 356 -25.85 26.66 0.51
N GLU A 357 -26.93 25.97 0.87
CA GLU A 357 -28.20 26.16 0.19
C GLU A 357 -28.42 27.66 0.22
N GLU A 358 -28.52 28.29 -0.96
CA GLU A 358 -28.86 29.70 -1.04
C GLU A 358 -30.15 29.85 -0.25
N GLY A 359 -30.02 30.35 0.98
CA GLY A 359 -31.16 30.55 1.86
C GLY A 359 -32.16 31.33 1.04
N GLU A 360 -33.38 30.80 0.94
CA GLU A 360 -34.40 31.42 0.11
C GLU A 360 -34.41 32.91 0.43
N ASP A 361 -34.19 33.73 -0.61
CA ASP A 361 -34.10 35.17 -0.40
C ASP A 361 -35.33 35.62 0.38
N GLY A 362 -35.13 36.49 1.38
CA GLY A 362 -36.19 36.89 2.29
C GLY A 362 -37.42 37.41 1.53
N GLN A 363 -37.20 37.98 0.33
CA GLN A 363 -38.26 38.39 -0.58
C GLN A 363 -39.02 37.22 -1.21
N THR A 364 -38.35 36.15 -1.63
CA THR A 364 -38.99 34.92 -2.12
C THR A 364 -39.81 34.23 -1.02
N VAL A 365 -39.29 34.21 0.21
CA VAL A 365 -40.01 33.70 1.38
C VAL A 365 -41.25 34.57 1.66
N LEU A 366 -41.11 35.89 1.66
CA LEU A 366 -42.23 36.82 1.86
C LEU A 366 -43.28 36.73 0.76
N ASP A 367 -42.88 36.65 -0.51
CA ASP A 367 -43.80 36.49 -1.64
C ASP A 367 -44.58 35.18 -1.52
N ARG A 368 -43.94 34.09 -1.11
CA ARG A 368 -44.65 32.84 -0.84
C ARG A 368 -45.61 32.98 0.33
N MET A 369 -45.21 33.59 1.43
CA MET A 369 -46.10 33.80 2.58
C MET A 369 -47.33 34.62 2.20
N LEU A 370 -47.13 35.73 1.49
CA LEU A 370 -48.22 36.61 1.04
C LEU A 370 -49.13 35.94 0.00
N ASN A 371 -48.59 35.06 -0.85
CA ASN A 371 -49.37 34.35 -1.87
C ASN A 371 -50.00 33.04 -1.36
N THR A 372 -49.59 32.51 -0.20
CA THR A 372 -50.12 31.24 0.36
C THR A 372 -51.40 31.43 1.19
N ASP A 373 -51.80 32.68 1.49
CA ASP A 373 -53.01 32.98 2.27
C ASP A 373 -54.35 32.76 1.52
N GLY A 374 -54.33 32.31 0.25
CA GLY A 374 -55.54 32.11 -0.55
C GLY A 374 -56.24 30.75 -0.39
N THR A 375 -55.52 29.67 -0.07
CA THR A 375 -56.09 28.32 -0.26
C THR A 375 -55.45 27.24 0.63
N ARG A 376 -55.69 27.29 1.94
CA ARG A 376 -55.49 26.10 2.81
C ARG A 376 -56.83 25.58 3.33
N THR A 377 -57.53 24.80 2.50
CA THR A 377 -58.43 23.75 2.97
C THR A 377 -57.57 22.58 3.43
N PHE A 378 -57.49 22.38 4.74
CA PHE A 378 -56.88 21.21 5.36
C PHE A 378 -57.65 19.95 4.95
N SER A 379 -57.12 19.16 4.02
CA SER A 379 -57.52 17.76 3.84
C SER A 379 -56.47 16.87 4.48
N PHE A 380 -56.82 16.28 5.62
CA PHE A 380 -56.10 15.15 6.20
C PHE A 380 -56.18 13.97 5.23
N VAL A 381 -55.05 13.57 4.65
CA VAL A 381 -54.92 12.28 3.98
C VAL A 381 -53.92 11.44 4.78
N ASN A 382 -54.44 10.31 5.24
CA ASN A 382 -53.75 9.29 6.02
C ASN A 382 -53.29 8.23 5.02
N GLU A 383 -51.99 8.16 4.70
CA GLU A 383 -51.44 7.12 3.82
C GLU A 383 -50.53 6.18 4.60
N GLY A 384 -50.92 4.91 4.57
CA GLY A 384 -50.23 3.79 5.17
C GLY A 384 -49.01 3.36 4.34
N ILE A 385 -47.95 3.00 5.06
CA ILE A 385 -46.68 2.55 4.51
C ILE A 385 -46.71 1.02 4.42
N THR A 386 -46.57 0.47 3.22
CA THR A 386 -46.16 -0.92 2.96
C THR A 386 -44.83 -0.92 2.22
N GLN A 387 -43.80 -1.48 2.83
CA GLN A 387 -42.51 -1.77 2.21
C GLN A 387 -42.33 -3.29 2.10
N SER A 388 -41.94 -3.76 0.91
CA SER A 388 -41.48 -5.13 0.64
C SER A 388 -40.02 -5.09 0.20
N PHE A 389 -39.20 -5.95 0.82
CA PHE A 389 -37.78 -6.19 0.50
C PHE A 389 -37.65 -7.44 -0.38
N GLU A 390 -36.88 -7.37 -1.46
CA GLU A 390 -36.33 -8.54 -2.17
C GLU A 390 -34.79 -8.48 -2.12
N SER A 391 -34.16 -9.60 -1.82
CA SER A 391 -32.70 -9.78 -1.75
C SER A 391 -32.26 -10.87 -2.72
N GLY A 392 -31.29 -10.56 -3.60
CA GLY A 392 -30.64 -11.49 -4.52
C GLY A 392 -29.12 -11.60 -4.27
N SER A 393 -28.63 -12.83 -4.32
CA SER A 393 -27.28 -13.35 -4.04
C SER A 393 -26.14 -12.91 -4.99
N PRO A 394 -24.85 -13.08 -4.62
CA PRO A 394 -23.74 -13.09 -5.58
C PRO A 394 -23.11 -14.49 -5.79
N SER A 395 -22.58 -14.72 -6.99
CA SER A 395 -21.76 -15.87 -7.39
C SER A 395 -20.36 -15.45 -7.84
N VAL A 396 -19.35 -16.14 -7.30
CA VAL A 396 -18.15 -16.75 -7.92
C VAL A 396 -17.41 -15.98 -9.02
N VAL A 397 -16.10 -15.73 -8.82
CA VAL A 397 -15.06 -15.93 -9.86
C VAL A 397 -13.73 -16.37 -9.23
N SER A 398 -13.10 -17.32 -9.91
CA SER A 398 -11.82 -18.01 -9.67
C SER A 398 -10.61 -17.20 -10.17
N SER A 399 -9.44 -17.35 -9.54
CA SER A 399 -8.18 -17.34 -10.30
C SER A 399 -7.01 -18.03 -9.57
N THR A 400 -6.05 -18.45 -10.39
CA THR A 400 -5.00 -19.46 -10.24
C THR A 400 -3.80 -19.08 -9.37
N VAL A 401 -3.25 -20.04 -8.62
CA VAL A 401 -2.11 -19.87 -7.70
C VAL A 401 -0.75 -20.18 -8.33
N SER A 402 0.22 -19.31 -8.04
CA SER A 402 1.66 -19.48 -8.27
C SER A 402 2.35 -19.84 -6.94
N THR A 403 3.36 -20.71 -7.00
CA THR A 403 3.96 -21.39 -5.84
C THR A 403 4.96 -20.52 -5.05
N SER A 404 4.60 -20.16 -3.81
CA SER A 404 5.43 -19.39 -2.86
C SER A 404 6.33 -20.26 -1.95
N ALA A 405 7.22 -19.61 -1.19
CA ALA A 405 8.12 -20.26 -0.23
C ALA A 405 7.39 -20.92 0.95
N LEU A 406 6.23 -20.38 1.36
CA LEU A 406 5.32 -21.05 2.28
C LEU A 406 4.66 -22.26 1.60
N GLY A 407 4.34 -22.17 0.31
CA GLY A 407 3.87 -23.29 -0.51
C GLY A 407 4.83 -24.50 -0.50
N LYS A 408 6.15 -24.27 -0.59
CA LYS A 408 7.15 -25.35 -0.43
C LYS A 408 7.17 -25.93 1.00
N LEU A 409 7.09 -25.07 2.01
CA LEU A 409 7.06 -25.47 3.42
C LEU A 409 5.80 -26.30 3.76
N LEU A 410 4.66 -25.91 3.20
CA LEU A 410 3.36 -26.53 3.40
C LEU A 410 3.17 -27.77 2.51
N GLN A 411 3.81 -27.84 1.34
CA GLN A 411 3.89 -29.05 0.52
C GLN A 411 4.62 -30.19 1.24
N GLU A 412 5.63 -29.86 2.05
CA GLU A 412 6.37 -30.87 2.81
C GLU A 412 5.56 -31.43 3.98
N ARG A 413 4.49 -30.75 4.46
CA ARG A 413 3.73 -31.12 5.67
C ARG A 413 2.24 -30.74 5.63
N PRO A 414 1.40 -31.49 4.88
CA PRO A 414 -0.01 -31.15 4.64
C PRO A 414 -0.93 -31.22 5.89
N SER A 415 -0.61 -32.05 6.89
CA SER A 415 -1.42 -32.18 8.12
C SER A 415 -1.52 -30.89 8.94
N ILE A 416 -0.48 -30.05 8.87
CA ILE A 416 -0.39 -28.78 9.59
C ILE A 416 -1.44 -27.77 9.08
N VAL A 417 -1.66 -27.72 7.77
CA VAL A 417 -2.58 -26.76 7.13
C VAL A 417 -4.00 -26.99 7.62
N GLN A 418 -4.44 -28.24 7.69
CA GLN A 418 -5.81 -28.58 8.07
C GLN A 418 -6.14 -28.13 9.50
N THR A 419 -5.23 -28.37 10.46
CA THR A 419 -5.44 -27.96 11.86
C THR A 419 -5.41 -26.43 12.04
N LEU A 420 -4.65 -25.69 11.23
CA LEU A 420 -4.64 -24.22 11.22
C LEU A 420 -5.98 -23.66 10.75
N VAL A 421 -6.52 -24.28 9.69
CA VAL A 421 -7.80 -23.91 9.09
C VAL A 421 -8.96 -24.15 10.04
N ASP A 422 -8.99 -25.30 10.70
CA ASP A 422 -10.10 -25.67 11.59
C ASP A 422 -10.12 -24.78 12.85
N SER A 423 -8.94 -24.40 13.37
CA SER A 423 -8.84 -23.50 14.53
C SER A 423 -9.26 -22.05 14.21
N LEU A 424 -9.00 -21.56 12.99
CA LEU A 424 -9.41 -20.22 12.57
C LEU A 424 -10.93 -20.07 12.40
N LYS A 425 -11.65 -21.16 12.11
CA LYS A 425 -13.11 -21.18 12.00
C LYS A 425 -13.82 -21.09 13.35
N GLU A 426 -13.17 -21.54 14.42
CA GLU A 426 -13.75 -21.55 15.76
C GLU A 426 -13.47 -20.24 16.54
N GLY A 427 -12.61 -19.37 16.01
CA GLY A 427 -12.06 -18.20 16.71
C GLY A 427 -12.49 -16.81 16.22
N TYR A 428 -13.38 -16.71 15.24
CA TYR A 428 -13.91 -15.43 14.72
C TYR A 428 -15.43 -15.43 14.58
#